data_AF-A0A4Y4C4A7-F1
#
_entry.id   AF-A0A4Y4C4A7-F1
#
_cell.length_a   1.000
_cell.length_b   1.000
_cell.length_c   1.000
_cell.angle_alpha   90.00
_cell.angle_beta   90.00
_cell.angle_gamma   90.00
#
_symmetry.space_group_name_H-M   'P 1'
#
loop_
_entity.id
_entity.type
_entity.pdbx_description
1 polymer ?
#
loop_
_entity_poly.entity_id
_entity_poly.type
_entity_poly.pdbx_seq_one_letter_code
_entity_poly.pdbx_strand_id
1 'polypeptide(L)'
;MSLTLTPARSVAALALAAVSAVTVGLAGAPTAGATEQDKAIVSDNRTIADIPVVSPIAAQAILLRDARVPIVVLGARLDEDCARPQVLDDRLDAATELSRTHLLNPVIVSGGATQTDCPTEAAAMESGLHERGVTNQVLIEDESDSTVANVQNTKSMISDRGGLAVVVTSSPHNVRALQNFRDAGIEAVAYVGGEG
;
A
#
# COMPACT_ATOMS: atom_id res chain seq x y z
N MET A 1 5.56 66.53 78.42
CA MET A 1 4.43 67.47 78.24
C MET A 1 3.38 66.80 77.37
N SER A 2 2.15 66.73 77.89
CA SER A 2 0.85 66.53 77.22
C SER A 2 0.62 65.22 76.44
N LEU A 3 -0.11 64.22 76.98
CA LEU A 3 -1.59 64.06 77.01
C LEU A 3 -2.27 64.19 75.64
N THR A 4 -2.93 63.13 75.16
CA THR A 4 -4.41 63.08 75.06
C THR A 4 -4.92 61.70 74.61
N LEU A 5 -6.18 61.45 74.97
CA LEU A 5 -6.87 60.17 75.15
C LEU A 5 -8.04 60.08 74.16
N THR A 6 -8.31 58.89 73.58
CA THR A 6 -9.63 58.38 73.09
C THR A 6 -10.35 59.13 71.93
N PRO A 7 -11.43 58.60 71.28
CA PRO A 7 -12.21 57.38 71.55
C PRO A 7 -12.51 56.46 70.33
N ALA A 8 -13.16 55.34 70.65
CA ALA A 8 -13.73 54.31 69.78
C ALA A 8 -14.88 54.79 68.89
N ARG A 9 -15.11 54.07 67.77
CA ARG A 9 -16.41 53.98 67.09
C ARG A 9 -16.53 52.68 66.29
N SER A 10 -17.55 51.89 66.63
CA SER A 10 -18.10 50.78 65.85
C SER A 10 -18.60 51.24 64.48
N VAL A 11 -18.72 50.33 63.50
CA VAL A 11 -19.96 49.85 62.86
C VAL A 11 -19.60 48.92 61.70
N ALA A 12 -20.35 47.84 61.58
CA ALA A 12 -20.28 46.81 60.56
C ALA A 12 -20.48 47.33 59.12
N ALA A 13 -19.86 46.67 58.15
CA ALA A 13 -20.42 46.54 56.80
C ALA A 13 -19.89 45.26 56.14
N LEU A 14 -20.83 44.36 55.88
CA LEU A 14 -20.72 43.14 55.08
C LEU A 14 -20.78 43.54 53.59
N ALA A 15 -19.86 43.08 52.73
CA ALA A 15 -20.13 42.87 51.29
C ALA A 15 -19.03 42.05 50.57
N LEU A 16 -19.37 40.80 50.29
CA LEU A 16 -19.09 39.94 49.10
C LEU A 16 -17.74 39.96 48.34
N ALA A 17 -17.04 38.83 48.49
CA ALA A 17 -16.28 37.97 47.56
C ALA A 17 -15.82 38.44 46.15
N ALA A 18 -14.56 38.11 45.79
CA ALA A 18 -14.18 37.44 44.54
C ALA A 18 -12.74 36.86 44.56
N VAL A 19 -12.53 35.84 43.72
CA VAL A 19 -11.49 34.79 43.64
C VAL A 19 -10.14 35.25 43.05
N SER A 20 -9.02 34.56 43.37
CA SER A 20 -7.86 34.16 42.50
C SER A 20 -6.61 33.85 43.35
N ALA A 21 -5.62 33.01 43.03
CA ALA A 21 -5.39 31.89 42.12
C ALA A 21 -4.06 31.25 42.60
N VAL A 22 -3.88 29.93 42.43
CA VAL A 22 -2.65 29.20 42.79
C VAL A 22 -1.59 29.36 41.69
N THR A 23 -0.32 29.52 42.06
CA THR A 23 0.82 29.26 41.16
C THR A 23 1.85 28.38 41.87
N VAL A 24 2.22 27.25 41.25
CA VAL A 24 3.28 26.34 41.71
C VAL A 24 4.34 26.24 40.60
N GLY A 25 5.61 26.43 40.97
CA GLY A 25 6.75 26.57 40.07
C GLY A 25 7.24 25.26 39.43
N LEU A 26 7.94 25.40 38.30
CA LEU A 26 8.56 24.31 37.55
C LEU A 26 9.88 23.86 38.20
N ALA A 27 9.96 22.59 38.60
CA ALA A 27 11.20 21.86 38.91
C ALA A 27 11.60 20.95 37.73
N GLY A 28 12.91 20.69 37.60
CA GLY A 28 13.61 20.14 36.43
C GLY A 28 12.98 18.92 35.75
N ALA A 29 13.08 18.91 34.42
CA ALA A 29 12.53 17.87 33.56
C ALA A 29 13.18 16.49 33.82
N PRO A 30 12.39 15.42 34.02
CA PRO A 30 12.91 14.07 34.14
C PRO A 30 13.53 13.62 32.80
N THR A 31 14.65 12.90 32.85
CA THR A 31 15.21 12.23 31.67
C THR A 31 14.24 11.13 31.23
N ALA A 32 13.60 11.33 30.08
CA ALA A 32 12.59 10.43 29.54
C ALA A 32 13.20 9.07 29.16
N GLY A 33 12.87 8.04 29.93
CA GLY A 33 13.02 6.65 29.51
C GLY A 33 11.63 6.09 29.17
N ALA A 34 11.47 5.53 27.98
CA ALA A 34 10.21 4.95 27.52
C ALA A 34 9.70 3.88 28.50
N THR A 35 8.42 3.98 28.88
CA THR A 35 7.78 3.03 29.78
C THR A 35 7.53 1.68 29.07
N GLU A 36 7.30 0.60 29.82
CA GLU A 36 6.96 -0.69 29.22
C GLU A 36 5.64 -0.63 28.43
N GLN A 37 4.73 0.26 28.81
CA GLN A 37 3.52 0.55 28.05
C GLN A 37 3.86 1.22 26.70
N ASP A 38 4.82 2.17 26.69
CA ASP A 38 5.29 2.82 25.46
C ASP A 38 5.99 1.83 24.52
N LYS A 39 6.78 0.90 25.08
CA LYS A 39 7.43 -0.17 24.31
C LYS A 39 6.43 -1.20 23.78
N ALA A 40 5.38 -1.51 24.54
CA ALA A 40 4.29 -2.37 24.09
C ALA A 40 3.51 -1.72 22.94
N ILE A 41 3.20 -0.43 23.04
CA ILE A 41 2.61 0.34 21.93
C ILE A 41 3.51 0.28 20.69
N VAL A 42 4.82 0.46 20.85
CA VAL A 42 5.75 0.36 19.71
C VAL A 42 5.89 -1.06 19.17
N SER A 43 5.83 -2.10 20.01
CA SER A 43 5.88 -3.51 19.59
C SER A 43 4.61 -3.94 18.87
N ASP A 44 3.46 -3.60 19.43
CA ASP A 44 2.15 -3.81 18.80
C ASP A 44 2.03 -2.99 17.51
N ASN A 45 2.77 -1.86 17.44
CA ASN A 45 2.96 -1.05 16.25
C ASN A 45 4.19 -1.40 15.40
N ARG A 46 4.99 -2.43 15.70
CA ARG A 46 6.00 -2.94 14.73
C ARG A 46 5.31 -3.68 13.58
N THR A 47 4.08 -4.10 13.81
CA THR A 47 3.06 -4.48 12.83
C THR A 47 2.44 -3.28 12.08
N ILE A 48 2.83 -2.04 12.40
CA ILE A 48 2.56 -0.82 11.62
C ILE A 48 3.83 -0.51 10.79
N ALA A 49 3.94 -0.95 9.54
CA ALA A 49 2.92 -1.56 8.74
C ALA A 49 3.52 -2.38 7.58
N ASP A 50 3.16 -3.66 7.50
CA ASP A 50 3.24 -4.47 6.28
C ASP A 50 2.23 -3.92 5.25
N ILE A 51 2.31 -2.63 4.95
CA ILE A 51 1.45 -1.99 3.97
C ILE A 51 1.90 -2.48 2.61
N PRO A 52 0.99 -3.07 1.82
CA PRO A 52 1.19 -3.30 0.40
C PRO A 52 1.84 -2.06 -0.23
N VAL A 53 3.08 -2.18 -0.71
CA VAL A 53 3.77 -1.04 -1.32
C VAL A 53 3.14 -0.79 -2.69
N VAL A 54 2.24 0.19 -2.73
CA VAL A 54 1.67 0.71 -3.97
C VAL A 54 2.42 1.99 -4.29
N SER A 55 3.41 1.90 -5.18
CA SER A 55 4.29 3.05 -5.46
C SER A 55 4.82 2.98 -6.89
N PRO A 56 4.29 3.83 -7.79
CA PRO A 56 4.82 3.95 -9.16
C PRO A 56 6.32 4.24 -9.19
N ILE A 57 6.81 5.08 -8.29
CA ILE A 57 8.24 5.43 -8.21
C ILE A 57 9.09 4.20 -7.81
N ALA A 58 8.63 3.43 -6.82
CA ALA A 58 9.37 2.24 -6.39
C ALA A 58 9.37 1.17 -7.49
N ALA A 59 8.23 0.94 -8.16
CA ALA A 59 8.13 0.02 -9.29
C ALA A 59 9.13 0.38 -10.41
N GLN A 60 9.15 1.64 -10.83
CA GLN A 60 10.09 2.13 -11.84
C GLN A 60 11.56 1.95 -11.39
N ALA A 61 11.86 2.27 -10.12
CA ALA A 61 13.22 2.15 -9.59
C ALA A 61 13.69 0.70 -9.47
N ILE A 62 12.79 -0.25 -9.18
CA ILE A 62 13.10 -1.68 -9.12
C ILE A 62 13.43 -2.21 -10.52
N LEU A 63 12.57 -1.94 -11.51
CA LEU A 63 12.77 -2.43 -12.88
C LEU A 63 14.04 -1.87 -13.51
N LEU A 64 14.36 -0.60 -13.23
CA LEU A 64 15.60 0.02 -13.70
C LEU A 64 16.87 -0.64 -13.15
N ARG A 65 16.81 -1.19 -11.93
CA ARG A 65 17.98 -1.77 -11.25
C ARG A 65 18.27 -3.20 -11.65
N ASP A 66 17.24 -3.98 -11.99
CA ASP A 66 17.38 -5.38 -12.36
C ASP A 66 16.40 -5.75 -13.49
N ALA A 67 16.96 -5.97 -14.68
CA ALA A 67 16.23 -6.36 -15.88
C ALA A 67 15.58 -7.76 -15.79
N ARG A 68 15.91 -8.57 -14.78
CA ARG A 68 15.29 -9.89 -14.58
C ARG A 68 13.94 -9.78 -13.87
N VAL A 69 13.70 -8.70 -13.13
CA VAL A 69 12.46 -8.53 -12.34
C VAL A 69 11.27 -8.47 -13.30
N PRO A 70 10.29 -9.39 -13.19
CA PRO A 70 9.15 -9.39 -14.07
C PRO A 70 8.12 -8.32 -13.71
N ILE A 71 7.43 -7.83 -14.74
CA ILE A 71 6.16 -7.11 -14.63
C ILE A 71 5.05 -8.17 -14.68
N VAL A 72 4.31 -8.38 -13.60
CA VAL A 72 3.25 -9.38 -13.50
C VAL A 72 1.89 -8.71 -13.64
N VAL A 73 1.15 -9.00 -14.70
CA VAL A 73 -0.20 -8.46 -14.95
C VAL A 73 -1.25 -9.49 -14.53
N LEU A 74 -2.15 -9.09 -13.64
CA LEU A 74 -3.24 -9.95 -13.16
C LEU A 74 -4.51 -9.79 -14.00
N GLY A 75 -5.20 -10.90 -14.27
CA GLY A 75 -6.52 -10.94 -14.93
C GLY A 75 -7.66 -10.26 -14.16
N ALA A 76 -8.76 -9.95 -14.86
CA ALA A 76 -9.93 -9.24 -14.33
C ALA A 76 -11.30 -9.76 -14.81
N ARG A 77 -11.35 -11.03 -15.25
CA ARG A 77 -12.43 -11.74 -15.96
C ARG A 77 -12.74 -11.12 -17.33
N LEU A 78 -12.91 -11.95 -18.36
CA LEU A 78 -13.42 -11.49 -19.66
C LEU A 78 -14.95 -11.33 -19.63
N ASP A 79 -15.46 -10.44 -20.47
CA ASP A 79 -16.89 -10.23 -20.68
C ASP A 79 -17.52 -11.43 -21.44
N GLU A 80 -18.86 -11.51 -21.46
CA GLU A 80 -19.59 -12.62 -22.07
C GLU A 80 -19.34 -12.78 -23.58
N ASP A 81 -18.97 -11.70 -24.26
CA ASP A 81 -18.59 -11.66 -25.68
C ASP A 81 -17.08 -11.86 -25.91
N CYS A 82 -16.38 -12.37 -24.90
CA CYS A 82 -14.92 -12.53 -24.85
C CYS A 82 -14.12 -11.22 -24.90
N ALA A 83 -14.78 -10.06 -24.76
CA ALA A 83 -14.07 -8.79 -24.70
C ALA A 83 -13.29 -8.65 -23.38
N ARG A 84 -12.23 -7.83 -23.42
CA ARG A 84 -11.55 -7.38 -22.22
C ARG A 84 -12.38 -6.26 -21.60
N PRO A 85 -12.75 -6.34 -20.31
CA PRO A 85 -13.41 -5.22 -19.67
C PRO A 85 -12.42 -4.06 -19.49
N GLN A 86 -12.94 -2.85 -19.28
CA GLN A 86 -12.12 -1.63 -19.13
C GLN A 86 -11.02 -1.79 -18.07
N VAL A 87 -11.32 -2.43 -16.94
CA VAL A 87 -10.36 -2.67 -15.86
C VAL A 87 -9.16 -3.53 -16.31
N LEU A 88 -9.36 -4.45 -17.25
CA LEU A 88 -8.27 -5.26 -17.81
C LEU A 88 -7.45 -4.43 -18.79
N ASP A 89 -8.10 -3.58 -19.59
CA ASP A 89 -7.41 -2.65 -20.48
C ASP A 89 -6.60 -1.59 -19.72
N ASP A 90 -7.10 -1.08 -18.60
CA ASP A 90 -6.36 -0.14 -17.73
C ASP A 90 -5.08 -0.78 -17.17
N ARG A 91 -5.14 -2.07 -16.82
CA ARG A 91 -3.95 -2.84 -16.40
C ARG A 91 -2.97 -3.02 -17.55
N LEU A 92 -3.45 -3.29 -18.76
CA LEU A 92 -2.61 -3.44 -19.94
C LEU A 92 -1.96 -2.12 -20.34
N ASP A 93 -2.65 -1.00 -20.18
CA ASP A 93 -2.11 0.34 -20.39
C ASP A 93 -0.98 0.64 -19.40
N ALA A 94 -1.20 0.33 -18.12
CA ALA A 94 -0.18 0.47 -17.08
C ALA A 94 1.04 -0.44 -17.32
N ALA A 95 0.83 -1.69 -17.72
CA ALA A 95 1.91 -2.61 -18.08
C ALA A 95 2.67 -2.12 -19.32
N THR A 96 1.97 -1.52 -20.29
CA THR A 96 2.58 -0.93 -21.48
C THR A 96 3.43 0.28 -21.13
N GLU A 97 2.99 1.13 -20.20
CA GLU A 97 3.78 2.26 -19.70
C GLU A 97 5.14 1.79 -19.15
N LEU A 98 5.11 0.79 -18.26
CA LEU A 98 6.33 0.19 -17.70
C LEU A 98 7.18 -0.47 -18.80
N SER A 99 6.56 -1.20 -19.71
CA SER A 99 7.26 -1.95 -20.78
C SER A 99 7.99 -1.02 -21.74
N ARG A 100 7.43 0.16 -22.05
CA ARG A 100 8.07 1.16 -22.93
C ARG A 100 9.37 1.71 -22.37
N THR A 101 9.49 1.80 -21.04
CA THR A 101 10.71 2.27 -20.37
C THR A 101 11.68 1.14 -20.02
N HIS A 102 11.16 -0.08 -19.83
CA HIS A 102 11.90 -1.24 -19.33
C HIS A 102 11.86 -2.42 -20.29
N LEU A 103 12.43 -2.22 -21.49
CA LEU A 103 12.33 -3.16 -22.63
C LEU A 103 12.92 -4.57 -22.37
N LEU A 104 13.82 -4.69 -21.38
CA LEU A 104 14.48 -5.96 -21.05
C LEU A 104 13.73 -6.76 -19.98
N ASN A 105 12.83 -6.13 -19.24
CA ASN A 105 12.08 -6.78 -18.17
C ASN A 105 10.99 -7.68 -18.77
N PRO A 106 10.93 -8.98 -18.41
CA PRO A 106 9.90 -9.86 -18.92
C PRO A 106 8.52 -9.45 -18.36
N VAL A 107 7.48 -9.66 -19.15
CA VAL A 107 6.09 -9.48 -18.73
C VAL A 107 5.50 -10.86 -18.49
N ILE A 108 4.95 -11.09 -17.31
CA ILE A 108 4.18 -12.30 -16.98
C ILE A 108 2.71 -11.90 -16.98
N VAL A 109 1.89 -12.58 -17.78
CA VAL A 109 0.43 -12.41 -17.78
C VAL A 109 -0.20 -13.62 -17.11
N SER A 110 -1.01 -13.40 -16.07
CA SER A 110 -1.57 -14.47 -15.23
C SER A 110 -3.09 -14.38 -15.10
N GLY A 111 -3.77 -15.41 -15.58
CA GLY A 111 -5.23 -15.57 -15.51
C GLY A 111 -5.74 -16.62 -16.49
N GLY A 112 -6.54 -17.56 -15.98
CA GLY A 112 -7.03 -18.72 -16.74
C GLY A 112 -8.33 -18.48 -17.50
N ALA A 113 -9.06 -19.56 -17.75
CA ALA A 113 -10.33 -19.50 -18.47
C ALA A 113 -11.46 -18.99 -17.56
N THR A 114 -12.13 -17.91 -17.96
CA THR A 114 -13.27 -17.36 -17.19
C THR A 114 -14.62 -17.53 -17.87
N GLN A 115 -14.64 -17.70 -19.20
CA GLN A 115 -15.85 -17.81 -20.02
C GLN A 115 -15.72 -19.02 -20.95
N THR A 116 -16.83 -19.75 -21.15
CA THR A 116 -16.88 -20.87 -22.09
C THR A 116 -16.65 -20.37 -23.52
N ASP A 117 -15.86 -21.11 -24.31
CA ASP A 117 -15.53 -20.79 -25.70
C ASP A 117 -14.76 -19.47 -25.92
N CYS A 118 -14.26 -18.83 -24.86
CA CYS A 118 -13.37 -17.68 -24.93
C CYS A 118 -11.89 -18.10 -24.69
N PRO A 119 -10.92 -17.27 -25.14
CA PRO A 119 -9.53 -17.43 -24.71
C PRO A 119 -9.41 -17.26 -23.18
N THR A 120 -8.29 -17.73 -22.63
CA THR A 120 -7.92 -17.41 -21.25
C THR A 120 -7.64 -15.92 -21.11
N GLU A 121 -7.75 -15.40 -19.90
CA GLU A 121 -7.41 -14.01 -19.62
C GLU A 121 -5.96 -13.70 -20.00
N ALA A 122 -5.04 -14.63 -19.71
CA ALA A 122 -3.63 -14.50 -20.05
C ALA A 122 -3.39 -14.43 -21.56
N ALA A 123 -4.09 -15.23 -22.36
CA ALA A 123 -4.01 -15.14 -23.83
C ALA A 123 -4.59 -13.81 -24.34
N ALA A 124 -5.71 -13.34 -23.78
CA ALA A 124 -6.27 -12.04 -24.13
C ALA A 124 -5.35 -10.88 -23.74
N MET A 125 -4.67 -10.98 -22.60
CA MET A 125 -3.67 -10.01 -22.14
C MET A 125 -2.43 -9.99 -23.05
N GLU A 126 -1.92 -11.16 -23.46
CA GLU A 126 -0.80 -11.23 -24.42
C GLU A 126 -1.15 -10.52 -25.74
N SER A 127 -2.32 -10.82 -26.33
CA SER A 127 -2.79 -10.12 -27.54
C SER A 127 -2.88 -8.61 -27.29
N GLY A 128 -3.45 -8.22 -26.14
CA GLY A 128 -3.62 -6.83 -25.76
C GLY A 128 -2.32 -6.05 -25.60
N LEU A 129 -1.25 -6.68 -25.12
CA LEU A 129 0.09 -6.09 -25.03
C LEU A 129 0.72 -5.94 -26.43
N HIS A 130 0.60 -6.95 -27.28
CA HIS A 130 1.10 -6.90 -28.65
C HIS A 130 0.42 -5.79 -29.47
N GLU A 131 -0.90 -5.64 -29.35
CA GLU A 131 -1.68 -4.55 -29.97
C GLU A 131 -1.19 -3.16 -29.54
N ARG A 132 -0.67 -3.03 -28.31
CA ARG A 132 -0.11 -1.79 -27.75
C ARG A 132 1.36 -1.56 -28.13
N GLY A 133 1.96 -2.47 -28.90
CA GLY A 133 3.35 -2.41 -29.36
C GLY A 133 4.38 -2.83 -28.31
N VAL A 134 3.97 -3.60 -27.29
CA VAL A 134 4.92 -4.18 -26.34
C VAL A 134 5.75 -5.25 -27.04
N THR A 135 7.07 -5.15 -26.91
CA THR A 135 8.05 -6.06 -27.55
C THR A 135 8.86 -6.86 -26.53
N ASN A 136 8.57 -6.67 -25.25
CA ASN A 136 9.14 -7.43 -24.15
C ASN A 136 8.85 -8.93 -24.31
N GLN A 137 9.67 -9.79 -23.70
CA GLN A 137 9.35 -11.21 -23.60
C GLN A 137 8.08 -11.38 -22.74
N VAL A 138 7.00 -11.88 -23.35
CA VAL A 138 5.76 -12.23 -22.64
C VAL A 138 5.79 -13.70 -22.23
N LEU A 139 5.49 -13.98 -20.97
CA LEU A 139 5.34 -15.31 -20.40
C LEU A 139 3.89 -15.49 -19.95
N ILE A 140 3.28 -16.58 -20.37
CA ILE A 140 1.86 -16.85 -20.15
C ILE A 140 1.70 -17.82 -18.99
N GLU A 141 0.81 -17.48 -18.06
CA GLU A 141 0.28 -18.38 -17.04
C GLU A 141 -1.25 -18.38 -17.15
N ASP A 142 -1.83 -19.47 -17.66
CA ASP A 142 -3.22 -19.55 -18.08
C ASP A 142 -4.03 -20.66 -17.39
N GLU A 143 -3.52 -21.19 -16.27
CA GLU A 143 -4.17 -22.26 -15.50
C GLU A 143 -4.90 -21.71 -14.26
N SER A 144 -4.64 -20.47 -13.86
CA SER A 144 -5.19 -19.90 -12.63
C SER A 144 -6.67 -19.52 -12.69
N ASP A 145 -7.42 -19.91 -11.67
CA ASP A 145 -8.85 -19.58 -11.51
C ASP A 145 -9.11 -18.53 -10.40
N SER A 146 -8.06 -18.08 -9.73
CA SER A 146 -8.14 -17.26 -8.53
C SER A 146 -6.87 -16.46 -8.29
N THR A 147 -6.96 -15.38 -7.52
CA THR A 147 -5.80 -14.56 -7.16
C THR A 147 -4.74 -15.34 -6.37
N VAL A 148 -5.11 -16.43 -5.68
CA VAL A 148 -4.14 -17.28 -4.98
C VAL A 148 -3.43 -18.18 -5.98
N ALA A 149 -4.18 -18.78 -6.92
CA ALA A 149 -3.61 -19.57 -8.01
C ALA A 149 -2.64 -18.74 -8.86
N ASN A 150 -3.00 -17.50 -9.21
CA ASN A 150 -2.13 -16.59 -9.97
C ASN A 150 -0.74 -16.48 -9.33
N VAL A 151 -0.69 -16.32 -8.01
CA VAL A 151 0.57 -16.20 -7.27
C VAL A 151 1.32 -17.53 -7.23
N GLN A 152 0.63 -18.64 -6.95
CA GLN A 152 1.29 -19.96 -6.87
C GLN A 152 1.87 -20.39 -8.21
N ASN A 153 1.14 -20.16 -9.30
CA ASN A 153 1.53 -20.58 -10.64
C ASN A 153 2.65 -19.69 -11.20
N THR A 154 2.69 -18.41 -10.82
CA THR A 154 3.80 -17.51 -11.20
C THR A 154 5.02 -17.60 -10.27
N LYS A 155 4.90 -18.25 -9.11
CA LYS A 155 5.95 -18.30 -8.08
C LYS A 155 7.30 -18.79 -8.61
N SER A 156 7.33 -19.90 -9.34
CA SER A 156 8.58 -20.45 -9.88
C SER A 156 9.21 -19.49 -10.89
N MET A 157 8.40 -18.92 -11.79
CA MET A 157 8.84 -17.94 -12.79
C MET A 157 9.50 -16.71 -12.14
N ILE A 158 8.93 -16.23 -11.02
CA ILE A 158 9.47 -15.09 -10.27
C ILE A 158 10.70 -15.50 -9.44
N SER A 159 10.66 -16.67 -8.81
CA SER A 159 11.77 -17.18 -7.98
C SER A 159 13.04 -17.39 -8.78
N ASP A 160 12.92 -17.96 -9.98
CA ASP A 160 14.03 -18.15 -10.93
C ASP A 160 14.65 -16.81 -11.38
N ARG A 161 13.95 -15.70 -11.15
CA ARG A 161 14.34 -14.32 -11.48
C ARG A 161 14.75 -13.49 -10.26
N GLY A 162 14.89 -14.11 -9.08
CA GLY A 162 15.34 -13.44 -7.87
C GLY A 162 14.24 -13.13 -6.84
N GLY A 163 13.01 -13.62 -7.05
CA GLY A 163 11.98 -13.61 -6.01
C GLY A 163 11.28 -12.26 -5.77
N LEU A 164 11.50 -11.29 -6.65
CA LEU A 164 10.90 -9.95 -6.61
C LEU A 164 10.09 -9.70 -7.88
N ALA A 165 8.91 -9.07 -7.77
CA ALA A 165 8.06 -8.71 -8.91
C ALA A 165 7.47 -7.30 -8.80
N VAL A 166 7.18 -6.68 -9.95
CA VAL A 166 6.28 -5.53 -10.04
C VAL A 166 4.92 -6.01 -10.50
N VAL A 167 3.89 -5.86 -9.67
CA VAL A 167 2.54 -6.41 -9.91
C VAL A 167 1.62 -5.32 -10.42
N VAL A 168 1.10 -5.49 -11.63
CA VAL A 168 0.10 -4.62 -12.25
C VAL A 168 -1.29 -5.16 -11.97
N THR A 169 -2.11 -4.35 -11.30
CA THR A 169 -3.49 -4.66 -10.93
C THR A 169 -4.26 -3.36 -10.66
N SER A 170 -5.53 -3.42 -10.27
CA SER A 170 -6.38 -2.24 -10.06
C SER A 170 -6.66 -1.99 -8.58
N SER A 171 -6.99 -0.77 -8.21
CA SER A 171 -7.59 -0.47 -6.89
C SER A 171 -9.04 -0.98 -6.88
N PRO A 172 -9.56 -1.64 -5.82
CA PRO A 172 -8.96 -1.91 -4.52
C PRO A 172 -8.26 -3.28 -4.40
N HIS A 173 -8.06 -4.00 -5.50
CA HIS A 173 -7.54 -5.37 -5.51
C HIS A 173 -6.03 -5.49 -5.24
N ASN A 174 -5.28 -4.40 -5.41
CA ASN A 174 -3.84 -4.30 -5.16
C ASN A 174 -3.42 -4.75 -3.76
N VAL A 175 -4.16 -4.38 -2.71
CA VAL A 175 -3.85 -4.75 -1.32
C VAL A 175 -3.88 -6.27 -1.15
N ARG A 176 -4.96 -6.91 -1.61
CA ARG A 176 -5.12 -8.37 -1.52
C ARG A 176 -4.11 -9.10 -2.40
N ALA A 177 -3.82 -8.57 -3.59
CA ALA A 177 -2.82 -9.16 -4.49
C ALA A 177 -1.45 -9.21 -3.81
N LEU A 178 -0.97 -8.09 -3.26
CA LEU A 178 0.33 -8.04 -2.59
C LEU A 178 0.40 -8.91 -1.33
N GLN A 179 -0.70 -9.03 -0.58
CA GLN A 179 -0.79 -9.98 0.53
C GLN A 179 -0.59 -11.43 0.06
N ASN A 180 -1.25 -11.83 -1.04
CA ASN A 180 -1.07 -13.19 -1.58
C ASN A 180 0.38 -13.46 -2.02
N PHE A 181 1.04 -12.51 -2.69
CA PHE A 181 2.45 -12.64 -3.06
C PHE A 181 3.34 -12.82 -1.83
N ARG A 182 3.14 -12.00 -0.81
CA ARG A 182 3.87 -12.10 0.46
C ARG A 182 3.66 -13.46 1.12
N ASP A 183 2.42 -13.92 1.22
CA ASP A 183 2.08 -15.20 1.86
C ASP A 183 2.67 -16.40 1.08
N ALA A 184 2.91 -16.24 -0.23
CA ALA A 184 3.64 -17.20 -1.05
C ALA A 184 5.18 -17.09 -0.95
N GLY A 185 5.70 -16.11 -0.19
CA GLY A 185 7.13 -15.85 -0.03
C GLY A 185 7.77 -15.10 -1.20
N ILE A 186 6.98 -14.35 -1.98
CA ILE A 186 7.44 -13.50 -3.08
C ILE A 186 7.34 -12.04 -2.65
N GLU A 187 8.43 -11.29 -2.84
CA GLU A 187 8.42 -9.85 -2.64
C GLU A 187 7.75 -9.17 -3.83
N ALA A 188 6.88 -8.19 -3.58
CA ALA A 188 6.15 -7.52 -4.65
C ALA A 188 5.86 -6.04 -4.33
N VAL A 189 5.90 -5.23 -5.38
CA VAL A 189 5.44 -3.83 -5.37
C VAL A 189 4.32 -3.68 -6.39
N ALA A 190 3.23 -3.00 -6.03
CA ALA A 190 2.11 -2.79 -6.93
C ALA A 190 2.27 -1.51 -7.76
N TYR A 191 1.87 -1.62 -9.03
CA TYR A 191 1.65 -0.53 -9.96
C TYR A 191 0.17 -0.56 -10.39
N VAL A 192 -0.57 0.53 -10.16
CA VAL A 192 -2.02 0.54 -10.34
C VAL A 192 -2.38 0.88 -11.79
N GLY A 193 -3.13 -0.01 -12.44
CA GLY A 193 -3.79 0.25 -13.72
C GLY A 193 -5.30 0.41 -13.54
N GLY A 194 -5.73 1.66 -13.35
CA GLY A 194 -7.14 2.04 -13.26
C GLY A 194 -7.80 1.85 -11.88
N GLU A 195 -9.03 2.36 -11.79
CA GLU A 195 -9.96 2.11 -10.68
C GLU A 195 -10.91 1.00 -11.12
N GLY A 196 -10.87 -0.14 -10.43
CA GLY A 196 -11.68 -1.33 -10.74
C GLY A 196 -12.93 -1.43 -9.87
#